data_AF-A0A6V7M773-F1
#
_entry.id   AF-A0A6V7M773-F1
#
_cell.length_a   1.000
_cell.length_b   1.000
_cell.length_c   1.000
_cell.angle_alpha   90.00
_cell.angle_beta   90.00
_cell.angle_gamma   90.00
#
_symmetry.space_group_name_H-M   'P 1'
#
loop_
_entity.id
_entity.type
_entity.pdbx_description
1 polymer ?
#
loop_
_entity_poly.entity_id
_entity_poly.type
_entity_poly.pdbx_seq_one_letter_code
_entity_poly.pdbx_strand_id
1 'polypeptide(L)' 'SEMKFFTDMTTNTIDNSKTNVVLMGRRTWECIPKKYRPLKGRINMVLSSQQL' A
#
# COMPACT_ATOMS: atom_id res chain seq x y z
N SER A 1 1.26 -17.79 -1.99
CA SER A 1 0.41 -17.38 -0.86
C SER A 1 -0.35 -16.12 -1.24
N GLU A 2 -1.49 -15.85 -0.59
CA GLU A 2 -2.36 -14.71 -0.89
C GLU A 2 -1.59 -13.35 -0.76
N MET A 3 -0.79 -13.17 0.29
CA MET A 3 0.05 -11.97 0.45
C MET A 3 1.07 -11.73 -0.68
N LYS A 4 1.61 -12.80 -1.29
CA LYS A 4 2.50 -12.65 -2.46
C LYS A 4 1.71 -12.11 -3.64
N PHE A 5 0.54 -12.67 -3.90
CA PHE A 5 -0.33 -12.22 -4.98
C PHE A 5 -0.73 -10.76 -4.81
N PHE A 6 -1.15 -10.35 -3.60
CA PHE A 6 -1.45 -8.95 -3.31
C PHE A 6 -0.25 -8.03 -3.58
N THR A 7 0.95 -8.45 -3.16
CA THR A 7 2.18 -7.67 -3.37
C THR A 7 2.49 -7.52 -4.85
N ASP A 8 2.47 -8.62 -5.61
CA ASP A 8 2.77 -8.62 -7.04
C ASP A 8 1.76 -7.75 -7.81
N MET A 9 0.46 -7.95 -7.55
CA MET A 9 -0.62 -7.22 -8.22
C MET A 9 -0.57 -5.71 -7.93
N THR A 10 -0.30 -5.31 -6.68
CA THR A 10 -0.30 -3.89 -6.32
C THR A 10 1.02 -3.19 -6.65
N THR A 11 2.13 -3.92 -6.83
CA THR A 11 3.45 -3.32 -7.11
C THR A 11 3.71 -3.20 -8.62
N ASN A 12 3.36 -4.23 -9.39
CA ASN A 12 3.71 -4.28 -10.80
C ASN A 12 2.88 -3.29 -11.63
N THR A 13 3.54 -2.65 -12.58
CA THR A 13 2.92 -1.78 -13.58
C THR A 13 3.34 -2.25 -14.98
N ILE A 14 2.49 -1.99 -15.98
CA ILE A 14 2.86 -2.22 -17.39
C ILE A 14 3.86 -1.17 -17.86
N ASP A 15 3.68 0.06 -17.38
CA ASP A 15 4.54 1.20 -17.65
C ASP A 15 5.54 1.40 -16.50
N ASN A 16 6.83 1.22 -16.78
CA ASN A 16 7.90 1.33 -15.79
C ASN A 16 8.10 2.77 -15.28
N SER A 17 7.53 3.78 -15.93
CA SER A 17 7.56 5.16 -15.44
C SER A 17 6.43 5.47 -14.45
N LYS A 18 5.53 4.50 -14.20
CA LYS A 18 4.36 4.68 -13.32
C LYS A 18 4.51 3.89 -12.02
N THR A 19 3.72 4.28 -11.02
CA THR A 19 3.62 3.58 -9.74
C THR A 19 2.17 3.55 -9.29
N ASN A 20 1.72 2.39 -8.81
CA ASN A 20 0.36 2.23 -8.31
C ASN A 20 0.17 2.91 -6.95
N VAL A 21 -1.06 3.35 -6.70
CA VAL A 21 -1.51 3.84 -5.40
C VAL A 21 -2.23 2.71 -4.67
N VAL A 22 -1.87 2.48 -3.40
CA VAL A 22 -2.68 1.69 -2.48
C VAL A 22 -3.37 2.65 -1.53
N LEU A 23 -4.68 2.80 -1.74
CA LEU A 23 -5.57 3.59 -0.91
C LEU A 23 -6.16 2.70 0.18
N MET A 24 -6.06 3.13 1.43
CA MET A 24 -6.61 2.37 2.56
C MET A 24 -7.10 3.27 3.68
N GLY A 25 -7.98 2.75 4.54
CA GLY A 25 -8.38 3.44 5.76
C GLY A 25 -7.30 3.36 6.85
N ARG A 26 -7.29 4.34 7.76
CA ARG A 26 -6.36 4.39 8.92
C ARG A 26 -6.32 3.09 9.74
N ARG A 27 -7.46 2.43 9.99
CA ARG A 27 -7.50 1.16 10.75
C ARG A 27 -6.71 0.06 10.05
N THR A 28 -6.89 -0.09 8.73
CA THR A 28 -6.11 -1.05 7.93
C THR A 28 -4.63 -0.72 7.97
N TRP A 29 -4.27 0.56 7.84
CA TRP A 29 -2.89 1.01 7.93
C TRP A 29 -2.25 0.64 9.28
N GLU A 30 -2.94 0.86 10.39
CA GLU A 30 -2.42 0.54 11.73
C GLU A 30 -2.23 -0.96 11.97
N CYS A 31 -3.08 -1.81 11.37
CA CYS A 31 -2.96 -3.27 11.45
C CYS A 31 -1.70 -3.82 10.74
N ILE A 32 -1.11 -3.08 9.80
CA ILE A 32 0.11 -3.51 9.13
C ILE A 32 1.30 -3.40 10.12
N PRO A 33 2.10 -4.46 10.33
CA PRO A 33 3.27 -4.38 11.21
C PRO A 33 4.21 -3.23 10.79
N LYS A 34 4.74 -2.48 11.76
CA LYS A 34 5.56 -1.28 11.50
C LYS A 34 6.73 -1.54 10.54
N LYS A 35 7.35 -2.73 10.60
CA LYS A 35 8.45 -3.14 9.70
C LYS A 35 8.06 -3.28 8.22
N TYR A 36 6.76 -3.37 7.91
CA TYR A 36 6.25 -3.53 6.55
C TYR A 36 5.55 -2.25 6.04
N ARG A 37 5.53 -1.18 6.84
CA ARG A 37 5.02 0.14 6.44
C ARG A 37 6.16 1.10 6.11
N PRO A 38 6.04 1.92 5.06
CA PRO A 38 5.03 1.84 3.99
C PRO A 38 5.23 0.61 3.11
N LEU A 39 4.17 0.19 2.42
CA LEU A 39 4.26 -0.91 1.47
C LEU A 39 5.19 -0.51 0.31
N LYS A 40 6.37 -1.14 0.23
CA LYS A 40 7.43 -0.78 -0.73
C LYS A 40 6.94 -0.88 -2.18
N GLY A 41 7.48 -0.01 -3.04
CA GLY A 41 7.20 0.02 -4.49
C GLY A 41 5.83 0.58 -4.85
N ARG A 42 5.13 1.21 -3.90
CA ARG A 42 3.76 1.72 -4.04
C ARG A 42 3.61 3.07 -3.37
N ILE A 43 2.75 3.91 -3.91
CA ILE A 43 2.30 5.14 -3.24
C ILE A 43 1.26 4.74 -2.20
N ASN A 44 1.55 4.96 -0.92
CA ASN A 44 0.63 4.59 0.17
C ASN A 44 -0.20 5.81 0.55
N MET A 45 -1.52 5.76 0.36
CA MET A 45 -2.44 6.83 0.72
C MET A 45 -3.40 6.35 1.82
N VAL A 46 -3.38 7.03 2.96
CA VAL A 46 -4.19 6.68 4.13
C VAL A 46 -5.30 7.70 4.29
N LEU A 47 -6.55 7.24 4.23
CA LEU A 47 -7.73 8.07 4.50
C LEU A 47 -8.01 8.10 6.01
N SER A 48 -8.12 9.31 6.54
CA SER A 48 -8.49 9.61 7.91
C SER A 48 -9.31 10.90 7.94
N SER A 49 -10.37 10.93 8.73
CA SER A 49 -11.13 12.17 9.02
C SER A 49 -10.44 13.05 10.07
N GLN A 50 -9.40 12.53 10.72
CA GLN A 50 -8.55 13.25 11.66
C GLN A 50 -7.25 13.61 10.96
N GLN A 51 -6.82 14.86 11.11
CA GLN A 51 -5.50 15.30 10.70
C GLN A 51 -4.46 14.56 11.57
N LEU A 52 -3.52 13.87 10.93
CA LEU A 52 -2.40 13.20 11.61
C LEU A 52 -1.37 14.21 12.09
#